data_AF-A0A2D6LWA1-F1
#
_entry.id   AF-A0A2D6LWA1-F1
#
_cell.length_a   1.000
_cell.length_b   1.000
_cell.length_c   1.000
_cell.angle_alpha   90.00
_cell.angle_beta   90.00
_cell.angle_gamma   90.00
#
_symmetry.space_group_name_H-M   'P 1'
#
loop_
_entity.id
_entity.type
_entity.pdbx_description
1 polymer ?
#
loop_
_entity_poly.entity_id
_entity_poly.type
_entity_poly.pdbx_seq_one_letter_code
_entity_poly.pdbx_strand_id
1 'polypeptide(L)'
;MIEVRDIGKKKKYYLTHSFREGKKVKKIRRYLGMDLSKKQIEKLKVRAEEIIKEQIESYKLIRDPLKYELTEKEVKLIKELEKERIEIKFSKEKWELFTELFTYNTNAIEGSELNEKEVKEVLEKDKWPYDIRKEDISETYGVAEAIKFIRKSKEHISVSLIKKLHLIVFKNSKDFAGKFRKKGEEVVIRDGRGNVVHMGAPANRVKGLLEELIEWYKKYKNKYPPILLAGIIHNQFENIHPFVDGNGRVGRLLLNNILLKNKLPPVNISMRNRMEYYKSLQEYQKKGDIKLTVELILKEYKNLKKELGDHKNKKM
;
A
#
# COMPACT_ATOMS: atom_id res chain seq x y z
N MET A 1 -12.44 -2.13 32.58
CA MET A 1 -13.65 -2.33 33.42
C MET A 1 -14.22 -3.71 33.18
N ILE A 2 -14.60 -4.44 34.25
CA ILE A 2 -15.29 -5.73 34.11
C ILE A 2 -16.77 -5.47 33.81
N GLU A 3 -17.26 -6.02 32.70
CA GLU A 3 -18.66 -6.04 32.31
C GLU A 3 -19.23 -7.42 32.61
N VAL A 4 -20.33 -7.49 33.35
CA VAL A 4 -21.03 -8.74 33.70
C VAL A 4 -22.33 -8.79 32.90
N ARG A 5 -22.64 -9.95 32.32
CA ARG A 5 -23.89 -10.18 31.59
C ARG A 5 -24.56 -11.45 32.08
N ASP A 6 -25.83 -11.34 32.47
CA ASP A 6 -26.64 -12.48 32.87
C ASP A 6 -27.15 -13.24 31.63
N ILE A 7 -27.05 -14.57 31.66
CA ILE A 7 -27.66 -15.49 30.69
C ILE A 7 -28.37 -16.57 31.50
N GLY A 8 -29.69 -16.41 31.64
CA GLY A 8 -30.48 -17.24 32.55
C GLY A 8 -29.96 -17.11 33.99
N LYS A 9 -29.60 -18.24 34.60
CA LYS A 9 -29.04 -18.29 35.97
C LYS A 9 -27.52 -18.09 36.04
N LYS A 10 -26.83 -17.94 34.89
CA LYS A 10 -25.37 -17.88 34.82
C LYS A 10 -24.87 -16.48 34.48
N LYS A 11 -23.70 -16.11 34.99
CA LYS A 11 -23.04 -14.81 34.76
C LYS A 11 -21.84 -14.96 33.85
N LYS A 12 -21.84 -14.26 32.72
CA LYS A 12 -20.67 -14.12 31.84
C LYS A 12 -19.86 -12.88 32.21
N TYR A 13 -18.56 -13.05 32.34
CA TYR A 13 -17.63 -11.97 32.67
C TYR A 13 -16.80 -11.58 31.46
N TYR A 14 -16.70 -10.28 31.22
CA TYR A 14 -15.90 -9.70 30.15
C TYR A 14 -15.00 -8.61 30.71
N LEU A 15 -13.74 -8.59 30.30
CA LEU A 15 -12.92 -7.40 30.45
C LEU A 15 -13.18 -6.47 29.28
N THR A 16 -13.47 -5.21 29.58
CA THR A 16 -13.78 -4.20 28.57
C THR A 16 -12.90 -2.97 28.70
N HIS A 17 -12.47 -2.45 27.56
CA HIS A 17 -11.67 -1.23 27.48
C HIS A 17 -12.20 -0.38 26.32
N SER A 18 -12.45 0.89 26.59
CA SER A 18 -12.86 1.87 25.59
C SER A 18 -11.70 2.80 25.29
N PHE A 19 -11.44 3.03 24.00
CA PHE A 19 -10.41 3.95 23.55
C PHE A 19 -10.94 4.72 22.33
N ARG A 20 -10.34 5.88 22.06
CA ARG A 20 -10.68 6.67 20.87
C ARG A 20 -9.82 6.25 19.68
N GLU A 21 -10.47 6.08 18.54
CA GLU A 21 -9.87 5.88 17.23
C GLU A 21 -10.39 7.02 16.33
N GLY A 22 -9.56 8.02 16.09
CA GLY A 22 -9.99 9.28 15.46
C GLY A 22 -11.15 9.92 16.21
N LYS A 23 -12.29 10.12 15.53
CA LYS A 23 -13.53 10.67 16.12
C LYS A 23 -14.44 9.62 16.75
N LYS A 24 -14.17 8.32 16.59
CA LYS A 24 -15.05 7.23 17.05
C LYS A 24 -14.52 6.63 18.36
N VAL A 25 -15.42 6.38 19.30
CA VAL A 25 -15.10 5.58 20.50
C VAL A 25 -15.26 4.12 20.13
N LYS A 26 -14.20 3.33 20.29
CA LYS A 26 -14.23 1.87 20.17
C LYS A 26 -14.23 1.24 21.55
N LYS A 27 -14.90 0.10 21.66
CA LYS A 27 -14.92 -0.72 22.87
C LYS A 27 -14.45 -2.13 22.52
N ILE A 28 -13.33 -2.54 23.08
CA ILE A 28 -12.85 -3.93 23.02
C ILE A 28 -13.46 -4.67 24.21
N ARG A 29 -13.97 -5.87 23.94
CA ARG A 29 -14.45 -6.79 24.97
C ARG A 29 -13.72 -8.11 24.82
N ARG A 30 -13.10 -8.59 25.90
CA ARG A 30 -12.50 -9.91 25.99
C ARG A 30 -13.27 -10.74 26.98
N TYR A 31 -13.74 -11.89 26.54
CA TYR A 31 -14.44 -12.84 27.40
C TYR A 31 -13.47 -13.48 28.39
N LEU A 32 -13.85 -13.53 29.66
CA LEU A 32 -13.06 -14.13 30.74
C LEU A 32 -13.58 -15.53 31.11
N GLY A 33 -14.91 -15.74 31.12
CA GLY A 33 -15.52 -17.02 31.50
C GLY A 33 -16.94 -16.86 32.07
N MET A 34 -17.52 -17.98 32.51
CA MET A 34 -18.83 -18.02 33.20
C MET A 34 -18.64 -18.29 34.68
N ASP A 35 -19.51 -17.73 35.52
CA ASP A 35 -19.66 -18.04 36.95
C ASP A 35 -18.34 -18.03 37.73
N LEU A 36 -17.46 -17.10 37.37
CA LEU A 36 -16.12 -16.99 37.94
C LEU A 36 -16.15 -16.35 39.33
N SER A 37 -15.32 -16.88 40.23
CA SER A 37 -15.00 -16.23 41.50
C SER A 37 -14.14 -14.97 41.30
N LYS A 38 -14.13 -14.06 42.29
CA LYS A 38 -13.29 -12.85 42.27
C LYS A 38 -11.80 -13.17 42.01
N LYS A 39 -11.26 -14.23 42.62
CA LYS A 39 -9.86 -14.65 42.44
C LYS A 39 -9.57 -15.15 41.03
N GLN A 40 -10.50 -15.88 40.42
CA GLN A 40 -10.38 -16.33 39.03
C GLN A 40 -10.46 -15.16 38.04
N ILE A 41 -11.36 -14.20 38.29
CA ILE A 41 -11.49 -12.99 37.48
C ILE A 41 -10.17 -12.22 37.49
N GLU A 42 -9.55 -11.99 38.67
CA GLU A 42 -8.31 -11.22 38.74
C GLU A 42 -7.15 -11.90 38.00
N LYS A 43 -7.02 -13.22 38.12
CA LYS A 43 -6.00 -13.99 37.37
C LYS A 43 -6.20 -13.91 35.87
N LEU A 44 -7.44 -14.06 35.39
CA LEU A 44 -7.76 -14.02 33.95
C LEU A 44 -7.68 -12.60 33.37
N LYS A 45 -7.95 -11.59 34.20
CA LYS A 45 -7.89 -10.18 33.84
C LYS A 45 -6.50 -9.77 33.41
N VAL A 46 -5.43 -10.17 34.10
CA VAL A 46 -4.04 -9.81 33.73
C VAL A 46 -3.73 -10.20 32.28
N ARG A 47 -3.95 -11.47 31.92
CA ARG A 47 -3.74 -11.95 30.54
C ARG A 47 -4.67 -11.27 29.54
N ALA A 48 -5.91 -10.99 29.93
CA ALA A 48 -6.85 -10.28 29.07
C ALA A 48 -6.47 -8.80 28.88
N GLU A 49 -5.86 -8.15 29.87
CA GLU A 49 -5.33 -6.78 29.79
C GLU A 49 -4.15 -6.71 28.82
N GLU A 50 -3.23 -7.67 28.86
CA GLU A 50 -2.13 -7.77 27.89
C GLU A 50 -2.67 -7.90 26.46
N ILE A 51 -3.60 -8.82 26.22
CA ILE A 51 -4.23 -9.01 24.89
C ILE A 51 -4.99 -7.76 24.45
N ILE A 52 -5.71 -7.10 25.36
CA ILE A 52 -6.41 -5.85 25.03
C ILE A 52 -5.40 -4.74 24.73
N LYS A 53 -4.29 -4.65 25.47
CA LYS A 53 -3.23 -3.66 25.23
C LYS A 53 -2.57 -3.89 23.88
N GLU A 54 -2.23 -5.13 23.54
CA GLU A 54 -1.73 -5.50 22.21
C GLU A 54 -2.75 -5.16 21.12
N GLN A 55 -4.05 -5.44 21.34
CA GLN A 55 -5.09 -5.03 20.41
C GLN A 55 -5.14 -3.50 20.29
N ILE A 56 -5.13 -2.74 21.37
CA ILE A 56 -5.12 -1.26 21.34
C ILE A 56 -3.87 -0.73 20.64
N GLU A 57 -2.70 -1.30 20.88
CA GLU A 57 -1.48 -0.96 20.13
C GLU A 57 -1.63 -1.31 18.64
N SER A 58 -2.33 -2.40 18.30
CA SER A 58 -2.75 -2.67 16.91
C SER A 58 -3.76 -1.66 16.36
N TYR A 59 -4.55 -1.01 17.22
CA TYR A 59 -5.37 0.15 16.86
C TYR A 59 -4.52 1.42 16.67
N LYS A 60 -3.34 1.50 17.28
CA LYS A 60 -2.36 2.60 17.11
C LYS A 60 -1.29 2.31 16.06
N LEU A 61 -1.28 1.12 15.45
CA LEU A 61 -0.21 0.63 14.56
C LEU A 61 -0.10 1.45 13.27
N ILE A 62 -1.19 2.11 12.89
CA ILE A 62 -1.10 3.31 12.07
C ILE A 62 -1.01 4.47 13.04
N ARG A 63 0.22 4.80 13.47
CA ARG A 63 0.49 6.08 14.14
C ARG A 63 -0.14 7.12 13.23
N ASP A 64 -1.10 7.87 13.77
CA ASP A 64 -1.82 8.95 13.11
C ASP A 64 -0.93 9.57 12.01
N PRO A 65 -1.11 9.20 10.72
CA PRO A 65 -0.26 9.69 9.63
C PRO A 65 -0.37 11.20 9.47
N LEU A 66 -1.30 11.81 10.23
CA LEU A 66 -1.81 13.15 10.10
C LEU A 66 -1.16 14.11 11.12
N LYS A 67 -0.27 13.64 12.01
CA LYS A 67 0.62 14.50 12.82
C LYS A 67 1.98 14.76 12.17
N TYR A 68 2.12 14.42 10.88
CA TYR A 68 3.27 14.82 10.11
C TYR A 68 3.03 16.22 9.54
N GLU A 69 3.38 17.25 10.30
CA GLU A 69 3.90 18.45 9.65
C GLU A 69 5.35 18.13 9.33
N LEU A 70 5.62 17.85 8.05
CA LEU A 70 6.98 17.93 7.54
C LEU A 70 7.61 19.20 8.07
N THR A 71 8.84 19.08 8.54
CA THR A 71 9.60 20.26 8.89
C THR A 71 9.65 21.18 7.67
N GLU A 72 9.65 22.49 7.92
CA GLU A 72 9.75 23.47 6.83
C GLU A 72 10.97 23.20 5.92
N LYS A 73 12.03 22.61 6.49
CA LYS A 73 13.23 22.16 5.77
C LYS A 73 12.93 21.06 4.75
N GLU A 74 12.17 20.03 5.13
CA GLU A 74 11.77 18.96 4.20
C GLU A 74 10.83 19.51 3.12
N VAL A 75 9.86 20.36 3.49
CA VAL A 75 8.96 20.99 2.51
C VAL A 75 9.75 21.85 1.52
N LYS A 76 10.73 22.62 2.01
CA LYS A 76 11.57 23.48 1.16
C LYS A 76 12.46 22.65 0.23
N LEU A 77 13.12 21.62 0.74
CA LEU A 77 13.92 20.70 -0.06
C LEU A 77 13.09 20.04 -1.16
N ILE A 78 11.89 19.55 -0.83
CA ILE A 78 11.00 18.92 -1.81
C ILE A 78 10.51 19.93 -2.85
N LYS A 79 10.18 21.16 -2.44
CA LYS A 79 9.82 22.24 -3.37
C LYS A 79 10.98 22.63 -4.29
N GLU A 80 12.21 22.63 -3.79
CA GLU A 80 13.41 22.85 -4.60
C GLU A 80 13.63 21.70 -5.59
N LEU A 81 13.40 20.46 -5.18
CA LEU A 81 13.45 19.29 -6.07
C LEU A 81 12.31 19.29 -7.10
N GLU A 82 11.15 19.91 -6.79
CA GLU A 82 10.08 20.15 -7.77
C GLU A 82 10.39 21.29 -8.75
N LYS A 83 11.27 22.25 -8.42
CA LYS A 83 11.70 23.29 -9.36
C LYS A 83 12.44 22.71 -10.56
N GLU A 84 13.11 21.56 -10.40
CA GLU A 84 13.67 20.78 -11.51
C GLU A 84 12.59 20.11 -12.38
N ARG A 85 11.29 20.47 -12.26
CA ARG A 85 10.12 19.94 -12.98
C ARG A 85 10.54 19.09 -14.17
N ILE A 86 10.59 17.79 -13.94
CA ILE A 86 10.94 16.83 -14.97
C ILE A 86 9.69 16.71 -15.86
N GLU A 87 9.51 17.65 -16.80
CA GLU A 87 8.46 17.59 -17.80
C GLU A 87 8.79 16.51 -18.82
N ILE A 88 8.44 15.26 -18.51
CA ILE A 88 8.48 14.20 -19.50
C ILE A 88 7.18 14.28 -20.29
N LYS A 89 7.25 14.80 -21.51
CA LYS A 89 6.16 14.66 -22.48
C LYS A 89 6.17 13.22 -23.00
N PHE A 90 5.09 12.50 -22.74
CA PHE A 90 4.86 11.14 -23.22
C PHE A 90 4.11 11.18 -24.55
N SER A 91 4.78 10.75 -25.62
CA SER A 91 4.12 10.32 -26.85
C SER A 91 3.43 8.97 -26.64
N LYS A 92 2.74 8.46 -27.67
CA LYS A 92 2.13 7.13 -27.63
C LYS A 92 3.19 6.05 -27.36
N GLU A 93 4.32 6.13 -28.04
CA GLU A 93 5.43 5.16 -27.97
C GLU A 93 6.10 5.20 -26.59
N LYS A 94 6.27 6.38 -26.00
CA LYS A 94 6.78 6.50 -24.62
C LYS A 94 5.84 5.89 -23.60
N TRP A 95 4.53 5.97 -23.83
CA TRP A 95 3.54 5.33 -22.97
C TRP A 95 3.56 3.82 -23.10
N GLU A 96 3.75 3.29 -24.31
CA GLU A 96 3.92 1.85 -24.57
C GLU A 96 5.16 1.34 -23.83
N LEU A 97 6.32 1.97 -24.06
CA LEU A 97 7.57 1.64 -23.39
C LEU A 97 7.48 1.73 -21.86
N PHE A 98 6.88 2.80 -21.31
CA PHE A 98 6.67 2.89 -19.87
C PHE A 98 5.74 1.79 -19.35
N THR A 99 4.71 1.42 -20.10
CA THR A 99 3.80 0.34 -19.70
C THR A 99 4.56 -0.98 -19.63
N GLU A 100 5.41 -1.29 -20.62
CA GLU A 100 6.28 -2.48 -20.62
C GLU A 100 7.23 -2.49 -19.42
N LEU A 101 8.00 -1.42 -19.26
CA LEU A 101 8.99 -1.29 -18.18
C LEU A 101 8.34 -1.34 -16.80
N PHE A 102 7.24 -0.62 -16.59
CA PHE A 102 6.51 -0.63 -15.33
C PHE A 102 5.93 -2.01 -15.04
N THR A 103 5.36 -2.68 -16.05
CA THR A 103 4.78 -4.02 -15.90
C THR A 103 5.85 -5.04 -15.52
N TYR A 104 7.00 -5.03 -16.21
CA TYR A 104 8.12 -5.88 -15.86
C TYR A 104 8.60 -5.63 -14.44
N ASN A 105 8.99 -4.39 -14.12
CA ASN A 105 9.62 -4.09 -12.82
C ASN A 105 8.65 -4.31 -11.65
N THR A 106 7.39 -3.91 -11.78
CA THR A 106 6.41 -4.05 -10.70
C THR A 106 6.07 -5.51 -10.41
N ASN A 107 6.04 -6.38 -11.42
CA ASN A 107 5.80 -7.81 -11.24
C ASN A 107 7.07 -8.52 -10.74
N ALA A 108 8.25 -8.17 -11.27
CA ALA A 108 9.52 -8.74 -10.85
C ALA A 108 9.85 -8.44 -9.38
N ILE A 109 9.49 -7.25 -8.87
CA ILE A 109 9.63 -6.91 -7.44
C ILE A 109 8.86 -7.88 -6.54
N GLU A 110 7.70 -8.36 -7.00
CA GLU A 110 6.84 -9.32 -6.31
C GLU A 110 7.21 -10.79 -6.63
N GLY A 111 8.24 -11.02 -7.47
CA GLY A 111 8.76 -12.37 -7.76
C GLY A 111 8.24 -13.04 -9.02
N SER A 112 7.65 -12.29 -9.96
CA SER A 112 7.35 -12.81 -11.30
C SER A 112 8.63 -13.28 -12.02
N GLU A 113 8.52 -14.40 -12.74
CA GLU A 113 9.65 -15.02 -13.45
C GLU A 113 9.85 -14.46 -14.88
N LEU A 114 8.86 -13.76 -15.43
CA LEU A 114 9.01 -13.13 -16.75
C LEU A 114 10.17 -12.12 -16.77
N ASN A 115 11.01 -12.23 -17.80
CA ASN A 115 12.00 -11.20 -18.11
C ASN A 115 11.40 -10.05 -18.95
N GLU A 116 12.16 -8.97 -19.11
CA GLU A 116 11.69 -7.76 -19.82
C GLU A 116 11.29 -8.03 -21.28
N LYS A 117 12.03 -8.91 -21.98
CA LYS A 117 11.73 -9.27 -23.37
C LYS A 117 10.44 -10.07 -23.46
N GLU A 118 10.20 -10.99 -22.53
CA GLU A 118 8.98 -11.78 -22.47
C GLU A 118 7.76 -10.92 -22.16
N VAL A 119 7.87 -9.99 -21.20
CA VAL A 119 6.79 -9.02 -20.93
C VAL A 119 6.44 -8.24 -22.20
N LYS A 120 7.44 -7.80 -22.96
CA LYS A 120 7.23 -7.14 -24.25
C LYS A 120 6.55 -8.05 -25.28
N GLU A 121 7.02 -9.29 -25.45
CA GLU A 121 6.41 -10.25 -26.37
C GLU A 121 4.95 -10.58 -26.00
N VAL A 122 4.65 -10.72 -24.71
CA VAL A 122 3.28 -10.89 -24.22
C VAL A 122 2.44 -9.66 -24.57
N LEU A 123 2.87 -8.45 -24.21
CA LEU A 123 2.06 -7.25 -24.39
C LEU A 123 1.89 -6.80 -25.85
N GLU A 124 2.90 -6.97 -26.70
CA GLU A 124 2.88 -6.50 -28.09
C GLU A 124 2.38 -7.56 -29.09
N LYS A 125 2.68 -8.84 -28.85
CA LYS A 125 2.51 -9.91 -29.83
C LYS A 125 1.58 -11.03 -29.39
N ASP A 126 1.05 -10.95 -28.16
CA ASP A 126 0.27 -12.02 -27.52
C ASP A 126 1.01 -13.37 -27.56
N LYS A 127 2.34 -13.33 -27.47
CA LYS A 127 3.21 -14.51 -27.52
C LYS A 127 3.64 -14.89 -26.11
N TRP A 128 3.16 -16.05 -25.64
CA TRP A 128 3.38 -16.49 -24.26
C TRP A 128 4.55 -17.48 -24.19
N PRO A 129 5.45 -17.33 -23.21
CA PRO A 129 6.43 -18.37 -22.89
C PRO A 129 5.71 -19.65 -22.41
N TYR A 130 6.20 -20.82 -22.82
CA TYR A 130 5.57 -22.10 -22.50
C TYR A 130 5.79 -22.56 -21.05
N ASP A 131 6.88 -22.10 -20.43
CA ASP A 131 7.36 -22.47 -19.11
C ASP A 131 6.91 -21.51 -18.00
N ILE A 132 6.17 -20.46 -18.35
CA ILE A 132 5.66 -19.46 -17.40
C ILE A 132 4.21 -19.76 -17.02
N ARG A 133 3.88 -19.54 -15.74
CA ARG A 133 2.53 -19.75 -15.21
C ARG A 133 1.52 -18.82 -15.86
N LYS A 134 0.33 -19.33 -16.17
CA LYS A 134 -0.76 -18.55 -16.77
C LYS A 134 -1.17 -17.36 -15.90
N GLU A 135 -1.05 -17.48 -14.58
CA GLU A 135 -1.30 -16.41 -13.64
C GLU A 135 -0.35 -15.24 -13.84
N ASP A 136 0.95 -15.49 -14.08
CA ASP A 136 1.93 -14.42 -14.29
C ASP A 136 1.71 -13.71 -15.63
N ILE A 137 1.27 -14.45 -16.67
CA ILE A 137 0.81 -13.86 -17.94
C ILE A 137 -0.42 -12.97 -17.74
N SER A 138 -1.41 -13.48 -17.01
CA SER A 138 -2.64 -12.77 -16.68
C SER A 138 -2.38 -11.49 -15.86
N GLU A 139 -1.47 -11.55 -14.88
CA GLU A 139 -1.06 -10.42 -14.06
C GLU A 139 -0.22 -9.40 -14.86
N THR A 140 0.53 -9.84 -15.87
CA THR A 140 1.21 -8.97 -16.85
C THR A 140 0.20 -8.15 -17.63
N TYR A 141 -0.84 -8.78 -18.20
CA TYR A 141 -1.94 -8.04 -18.84
C TYR A 141 -2.70 -7.13 -17.87
N GLY A 142 -2.98 -7.61 -16.66
CA GLY A 142 -3.71 -6.87 -15.64
C GLY A 142 -2.99 -5.58 -15.23
N VAL A 143 -1.68 -5.61 -15.03
CA VAL A 143 -0.91 -4.38 -14.72
C VAL A 143 -0.92 -3.41 -15.89
N ALA A 144 -0.71 -3.88 -17.12
CA ALA A 144 -0.76 -3.03 -18.30
C ALA A 144 -2.16 -2.38 -18.49
N GLU A 145 -3.23 -3.14 -18.23
CA GLU A 145 -4.60 -2.62 -18.21
C GLU A 145 -4.80 -1.59 -17.09
N ALA A 146 -4.24 -1.83 -15.91
CA ALA A 146 -4.32 -0.88 -14.79
C ALA A 146 -3.63 0.45 -15.12
N ILE A 147 -2.51 0.45 -15.85
CA ILE A 147 -1.88 1.67 -16.36
C ILE A 147 -2.81 2.40 -17.34
N LYS A 148 -3.44 1.69 -18.28
CA LYS A 148 -4.44 2.29 -19.18
C LYS A 148 -5.62 2.88 -18.39
N PHE A 149 -6.05 2.22 -17.32
CA PHE A 149 -7.14 2.68 -16.46
C PHE A 149 -6.80 3.97 -15.69
N ILE A 150 -5.65 4.03 -14.99
CA ILE A 150 -5.27 5.24 -14.23
C ILE A 150 -5.04 6.47 -15.13
N ARG A 151 -4.61 6.25 -16.39
CA ARG A 151 -4.47 7.33 -17.38
C ARG A 151 -5.82 7.96 -17.74
N LYS A 152 -6.88 7.15 -17.84
CA LYS A 152 -8.24 7.60 -18.19
C LYS A 152 -9.05 8.09 -16.98
N SER A 153 -8.75 7.59 -15.78
CA SER A 153 -9.46 7.99 -14.56
C SER A 153 -9.30 9.48 -14.26
N LYS A 154 -10.35 10.13 -13.76
CA LYS A 154 -10.26 11.49 -13.18
C LYS A 154 -10.12 11.47 -11.65
N GLU A 155 -10.31 10.31 -11.05
CA GLU A 155 -10.31 10.13 -9.61
C GLU A 155 -8.88 9.99 -9.06
N HIS A 156 -8.55 10.74 -8.02
CA HIS A 156 -7.24 10.66 -7.37
C HIS A 156 -7.12 9.43 -6.47
N ILE A 157 -8.07 9.25 -5.54
CA ILE A 157 -8.06 8.11 -4.62
C ILE A 157 -9.45 7.92 -4.02
N SER A 158 -9.88 6.66 -3.96
CA SER A 158 -11.05 6.22 -3.21
C SER A 158 -10.97 4.72 -2.92
N VAL A 159 -11.81 4.26 -2.00
CA VAL A 159 -11.95 2.82 -1.70
C VAL A 159 -12.36 2.04 -2.96
N SER A 160 -13.25 2.59 -3.79
CA SER A 160 -13.67 1.96 -5.05
C SER A 160 -12.55 1.89 -6.07
N LEU A 161 -11.76 2.96 -6.22
CA LEU A 161 -10.61 2.97 -7.13
C LEU A 161 -9.57 1.94 -6.69
N ILE A 162 -9.26 1.87 -5.39
CA ILE A 162 -8.32 0.88 -4.82
C ILE A 162 -8.77 -0.56 -5.12
N LYS A 163 -10.03 -0.88 -4.83
CA LYS A 163 -10.58 -2.22 -5.13
C LYS A 163 -10.60 -2.49 -6.63
N LYS A 164 -10.89 -1.49 -7.46
CA LYS A 164 -10.93 -1.64 -8.92
C LYS A 164 -9.54 -1.87 -9.52
N LEU A 165 -8.51 -1.17 -9.03
CA LEU A 165 -7.13 -1.44 -9.43
C LEU A 165 -6.73 -2.87 -9.09
N HIS A 166 -6.98 -3.31 -7.86
CA HIS A 166 -6.70 -4.69 -7.48
C HIS A 166 -7.52 -5.69 -8.31
N LEU A 167 -8.79 -5.40 -8.61
CA LEU A 167 -9.60 -6.25 -9.47
C LEU A 167 -8.97 -6.38 -10.87
N ILE A 168 -8.55 -5.27 -11.48
CA ILE A 168 -7.96 -5.25 -12.82
C ILE A 168 -6.66 -6.07 -12.83
N VAL A 169 -5.78 -5.88 -11.85
CA VAL A 169 -4.49 -6.59 -11.77
C VAL A 169 -4.67 -8.11 -11.71
N PHE A 170 -5.72 -8.60 -11.05
CA PHE A 170 -5.90 -10.04 -10.78
C PHE A 170 -7.14 -10.66 -11.44
N LYS A 171 -7.79 -9.96 -12.39
CA LYS A 171 -9.14 -10.28 -12.90
C LYS A 171 -9.29 -11.72 -13.40
N ASN A 172 -8.20 -12.33 -13.87
CA ASN A 172 -8.17 -13.71 -14.35
C ASN A 172 -6.99 -14.51 -13.75
N SER A 173 -6.57 -14.22 -12.52
CA SER A 173 -5.48 -14.97 -11.86
C SER A 173 -5.77 -15.34 -10.41
N LYS A 174 -6.59 -14.57 -9.68
CA LYS A 174 -6.89 -14.82 -8.27
C LYS A 174 -8.36 -14.57 -7.92
N ASP A 175 -9.00 -15.50 -7.21
CA ASP A 175 -10.41 -15.37 -6.80
C ASP A 175 -10.69 -14.26 -5.77
N PHE A 176 -9.64 -13.79 -5.10
CA PHE A 176 -9.70 -12.67 -4.17
C PHE A 176 -9.61 -11.29 -4.85
N ALA A 177 -9.52 -11.24 -6.18
CA ALA A 177 -9.44 -9.99 -6.94
C ALA A 177 -10.49 -8.96 -6.51
N GLY A 178 -10.04 -7.78 -6.10
CA GLY A 178 -10.88 -6.65 -5.68
C GLY A 178 -11.52 -6.80 -4.30
N LYS A 179 -11.16 -7.81 -3.51
CA LYS A 179 -11.73 -8.06 -2.17
C LYS A 179 -10.66 -7.81 -1.10
N PHE A 180 -10.98 -6.98 -0.12
CA PHE A 180 -10.13 -6.86 1.08
C PHE A 180 -10.05 -8.20 1.81
N ARG A 181 -8.93 -8.40 2.50
CA ARG A 181 -8.75 -9.57 3.36
C ARG A 181 -9.81 -9.63 4.45
N LYS A 182 -10.21 -10.85 4.79
CA LYS A 182 -11.28 -11.13 5.76
C LYS A 182 -10.73 -11.11 7.18
N LYS A 183 -11.64 -11.01 8.15
CA LYS A 183 -11.30 -11.14 9.56
C LYS A 183 -10.60 -12.48 9.83
N GLY A 184 -9.41 -12.43 10.43
CA GLY A 184 -8.59 -13.62 10.69
C GLY A 184 -7.49 -13.87 9.64
N GLU A 185 -7.53 -13.18 8.50
CA GLU A 185 -6.45 -13.15 7.51
C GLU A 185 -5.50 -11.99 7.87
N GLU A 186 -4.85 -12.06 9.02
CA GLU A 186 -3.81 -11.10 9.37
C GLU A 186 -2.53 -11.43 8.60
N VAL A 187 -2.01 -10.42 7.90
CA VAL A 187 -0.87 -10.57 6.98
C VAL A 187 0.40 -10.08 7.66
N VAL A 188 1.44 -10.91 7.60
CA VAL A 188 2.80 -10.56 8.02
C VAL A 188 3.60 -10.19 6.77
N ILE A 189 4.17 -8.99 6.77
CA ILE A 189 5.16 -8.59 5.77
C ILE A 189 6.49 -9.19 6.22
N ARG A 190 7.11 -9.97 5.33
CA ARG A 190 8.42 -10.59 5.58
C ARG A 190 9.50 -9.93 4.73
N ASP A 191 10.73 -9.88 5.22
CA ASP A 191 11.87 -9.48 4.41
C ASP A 191 12.27 -10.61 3.44
N GLY A 192 13.25 -10.33 2.56
CA GLY A 192 13.82 -11.34 1.66
C GLY A 192 14.52 -12.52 2.35
N ARG A 193 14.62 -12.52 3.68
CA ARG A 193 15.15 -13.62 4.50
C ARG A 193 14.05 -14.37 5.26
N GLY A 194 12.78 -14.02 5.04
CA GLY A 194 11.63 -14.65 5.66
C GLY A 194 11.32 -14.15 7.08
N ASN A 195 12.04 -13.17 7.61
CA ASN A 195 11.76 -12.60 8.94
C ASN A 195 10.50 -11.75 8.90
N VAL A 196 9.64 -11.83 9.92
CA VAL A 196 8.50 -10.92 10.05
C VAL A 196 9.01 -9.51 10.32
N VAL A 197 8.84 -8.62 9.35
CA VAL A 197 9.23 -7.20 9.43
C VAL A 197 8.07 -6.38 9.98
N HIS A 198 6.83 -6.77 9.65
CA HIS A 198 5.63 -6.05 10.04
C HIS A 198 4.39 -6.93 10.00
N MET A 199 3.33 -6.49 10.66
CA MET A 199 1.97 -6.97 10.46
C MET A 199 1.14 -5.85 9.89
N GLY A 200 0.42 -6.10 8.80
CA GLY A 200 -0.55 -5.13 8.28
C GLY A 200 -1.62 -4.79 9.32
N ALA A 201 -2.43 -3.77 9.06
CA ALA A 201 -3.47 -3.34 9.99
C ALA A 201 -4.45 -4.48 10.36
N PRO A 202 -5.17 -4.45 11.49
CA PRO A 202 -6.22 -5.44 11.71
C PRO A 202 -7.25 -5.47 10.57
N ALA A 203 -7.61 -6.66 10.06
CA ALA A 203 -8.46 -6.79 8.86
C ALA A 203 -9.81 -6.07 8.99
N ASN A 204 -10.38 -6.03 10.20
CA ASN A 204 -11.62 -5.32 10.52
C ASN A 204 -11.49 -3.78 10.49
N ARG A 205 -10.28 -3.23 10.43
CA ARG A 205 -9.98 -1.79 10.35
C ARG A 205 -9.61 -1.31 8.97
N VAL A 206 -9.20 -2.21 8.07
CA VAL A 206 -8.70 -1.90 6.72
C VAL A 206 -9.55 -0.83 6.02
N LYS A 207 -10.87 -1.02 5.96
CA LYS A 207 -11.76 -0.05 5.29
C LYS A 207 -11.73 1.32 5.96
N GLY A 208 -11.81 1.39 7.29
CA GLY A 208 -11.81 2.66 8.03
C GLY A 208 -10.50 3.41 7.90
N LEU A 209 -9.37 2.69 7.93
CA LEU A 209 -8.04 3.28 7.75
C LEU A 209 -7.83 3.82 6.34
N LEU A 210 -8.33 3.12 5.31
CA LEU A 210 -8.32 3.64 3.94
C LEU A 210 -9.17 4.90 3.81
N GLU A 211 -10.36 4.93 4.44
CA GLU A 211 -11.21 6.14 4.47
C GLU A 211 -10.49 7.31 5.15
N GLU A 212 -9.81 7.09 6.27
CA GLU A 212 -9.00 8.11 6.96
C GLU A 212 -7.84 8.61 6.08
N LEU A 213 -7.14 7.70 5.40
CA LEU A 213 -6.07 8.05 4.45
C LEU A 213 -6.58 8.90 3.27
N ILE A 214 -7.78 8.58 2.76
CA ILE A 214 -8.42 9.34 1.69
C ILE A 214 -8.79 10.75 2.16
N GLU A 215 -9.34 10.89 3.38
CA GLU A 215 -9.67 12.19 3.95
C GLU A 215 -8.42 13.04 4.21
N TRP A 216 -7.32 12.42 4.65
CA TRP A 216 -6.02 13.08 4.72
C TRP A 216 -5.60 13.64 3.36
N TYR A 217 -5.62 12.81 2.32
CA TYR A 217 -5.25 13.23 0.99
C TYR A 217 -6.07 14.44 0.54
N LYS A 218 -7.40 14.39 0.71
CA LYS A 218 -8.29 15.50 0.36
C LYS A 218 -7.98 16.79 1.12
N LYS A 219 -7.60 16.70 2.40
CA LYS A 219 -7.25 17.85 3.25
C LYS A 219 -5.93 18.51 2.83
N TYR A 220 -4.96 17.72 2.38
CA TYR A 220 -3.60 18.20 2.12
C TYR A 220 -3.19 18.28 0.64
N LYS A 221 -4.04 17.80 -0.29
CA LYS A 221 -3.73 17.79 -1.73
C LYS A 221 -3.32 19.13 -2.33
N ASN A 222 -3.81 20.24 -1.76
CA ASN A 222 -3.51 21.60 -2.20
C ASN A 222 -2.43 22.29 -1.33
N LYS A 223 -1.97 21.63 -0.27
CA LYS A 223 -1.01 22.18 0.71
C LYS A 223 0.40 21.63 0.52
N TYR A 224 0.50 20.37 0.07
CA TYR A 224 1.76 19.66 -0.07
C TYR A 224 2.12 19.37 -1.53
N PRO A 225 3.42 19.33 -1.86
CA PRO A 225 3.95 18.82 -3.12
C PRO A 225 3.31 17.47 -3.56
N PRO A 226 2.86 17.32 -4.81
CA PRO A 226 2.27 16.07 -5.28
C PRO A 226 3.17 14.83 -5.19
N ILE A 227 4.49 14.97 -5.36
CA ILE A 227 5.45 13.84 -5.23
C ILE A 227 5.40 13.25 -3.81
N LEU A 228 5.41 14.15 -2.83
CA LEU A 228 5.32 13.80 -1.42
C LEU A 228 3.98 13.15 -1.09
N LEU A 229 2.88 13.73 -1.58
CA LEU A 229 1.55 13.14 -1.40
C LEU A 229 1.49 11.72 -1.99
N ALA A 230 2.07 11.50 -3.17
CA ALA A 230 2.14 10.18 -3.80
C ALA A 230 2.95 9.19 -2.94
N GLY A 231 4.12 9.61 -2.42
CA GLY A 231 4.94 8.80 -1.53
C GLY A 231 4.26 8.44 -0.21
N ILE A 232 3.57 9.40 0.44
CA ILE A 232 2.83 9.15 1.68
C ILE A 232 1.66 8.20 1.42
N ILE A 233 0.88 8.43 0.36
CA ILE A 233 -0.24 7.55 0.00
C ILE A 233 0.25 6.13 -0.26
N HIS A 234 1.37 5.99 -0.98
CA HIS A 234 1.99 4.71 -1.25
C HIS A 234 2.39 3.98 0.04
N ASN A 235 3.23 4.59 0.88
CA ASN A 235 3.73 3.94 2.09
C ASN A 235 2.62 3.64 3.10
N GLN A 236 1.65 4.54 3.25
CA GLN A 236 0.52 4.31 4.15
C GLN A 236 -0.40 3.19 3.64
N PHE A 237 -0.60 3.10 2.33
CA PHE A 237 -1.33 1.98 1.75
C PHE A 237 -0.61 0.65 2.01
N GLU A 238 0.71 0.59 1.83
CA GLU A 238 1.53 -0.60 2.12
C GLU A 238 1.48 -0.98 3.61
N ASN A 239 1.48 0.00 4.52
CA ASN A 239 1.31 -0.22 5.96
C ASN A 239 -0.09 -0.76 6.32
N ILE A 240 -1.15 -0.23 5.71
CA ILE A 240 -2.52 -0.75 5.90
C ILE A 240 -2.59 -2.20 5.41
N HIS A 241 -1.93 -2.49 4.28
CA HIS A 241 -1.88 -3.80 3.64
C HIS A 241 -3.28 -4.42 3.46
N PRO A 242 -4.18 -3.80 2.69
CA PRO A 242 -5.61 -4.14 2.68
C PRO A 242 -5.98 -5.49 2.04
N PHE A 243 -5.09 -6.06 1.22
CA PHE A 243 -5.35 -7.28 0.46
C PHE A 243 -4.48 -8.45 0.95
N VAL A 244 -4.87 -9.68 0.60
CA VAL A 244 -4.09 -10.89 0.92
C VAL A 244 -2.76 -10.91 0.15
N ASP A 245 -2.77 -10.40 -1.08
CA ASP A 245 -1.61 -10.25 -1.97
C ASP A 245 -1.82 -9.02 -2.88
N GLY A 246 -0.78 -8.58 -3.58
CA GLY A 246 -0.85 -7.54 -4.58
C GLY A 246 -0.84 -6.11 -4.05
N ASN A 247 -0.60 -5.95 -2.74
CA ASN A 247 -0.50 -4.62 -2.12
C ASN A 247 0.58 -3.81 -2.81
N GLY A 248 1.82 -4.30 -2.92
CA GLY A 248 2.91 -3.57 -3.58
C GLY A 248 2.56 -3.07 -4.99
N ARG A 249 1.94 -3.91 -5.82
CA ARG A 249 1.50 -3.56 -7.19
C ARG A 249 0.45 -2.46 -7.18
N VAL A 250 -0.59 -2.61 -6.35
CA VAL A 250 -1.66 -1.59 -6.21
C VAL A 250 -1.10 -0.30 -5.60
N GLY A 251 -0.20 -0.39 -4.63
CA GLY A 251 0.47 0.73 -4.01
C GLY A 251 1.27 1.55 -5.02
N ARG A 252 2.04 0.91 -5.89
CA ARG A 252 2.80 1.59 -6.97
C ARG A 252 1.88 2.17 -8.04
N LEU A 253 0.76 1.52 -8.35
CA LEU A 253 -0.29 2.06 -9.22
C LEU A 253 -0.97 3.30 -8.60
N LEU A 254 -1.24 3.29 -7.28
CA LEU A 254 -1.80 4.44 -6.56
C LEU A 254 -0.84 5.62 -6.56
N LEU A 255 0.45 5.36 -6.29
CA LEU A 255 1.52 6.36 -6.41
C LEU A 255 1.45 7.05 -7.78
N ASN A 256 1.47 6.26 -8.85
CA ASN A 256 1.39 6.78 -10.22
C ASN A 256 0.05 7.48 -10.52
N ASN A 257 -1.08 7.00 -9.99
CA ASN A 257 -2.35 7.67 -10.19
C ASN A 257 -2.32 9.09 -9.60
N ILE A 258 -1.78 9.26 -8.39
CA ILE A 258 -1.63 10.57 -7.74
C ILE A 258 -0.72 11.50 -8.56
N LEU A 259 0.43 11.01 -9.03
CA LEU A 259 1.34 11.79 -9.88
C LEU A 259 0.64 12.27 -11.16
N LEU A 260 -0.02 11.36 -11.87
CA LEU A 260 -0.69 11.66 -13.13
C LEU A 260 -1.86 12.64 -12.97
N LYS A 261 -2.64 12.52 -11.88
CA LYS A 261 -3.71 13.50 -11.62
C LYS A 261 -3.17 14.90 -11.31
N ASN A 262 -1.92 15.00 -10.84
CA ASN A 262 -1.23 16.26 -10.62
C ASN A 262 -0.33 16.68 -11.79
N LYS A 263 -0.51 16.08 -12.98
CA LYS A 263 0.23 16.39 -14.21
C LYS A 263 1.75 16.19 -14.08
N LEU A 264 2.18 15.30 -13.19
CA LEU A 264 3.56 14.86 -13.09
C LEU A 264 3.77 13.59 -13.93
N PRO A 265 4.99 13.35 -14.44
CA PRO A 265 5.30 12.07 -15.09
C PRO A 265 5.10 10.90 -14.11
N PRO A 266 4.77 9.71 -14.62
CA PRO A 266 4.76 8.52 -13.79
C PRO A 266 6.20 8.11 -13.43
N VAL A 267 6.34 7.31 -12.38
CA VAL A 267 7.60 6.72 -11.93
C VAL A 267 7.57 5.20 -12.13
N ASN A 268 8.72 4.64 -12.49
CA ASN A 268 8.97 3.20 -12.53
C ASN A 268 10.04 2.87 -11.48
N ILE A 269 9.67 2.15 -10.42
CA ILE A 269 10.65 1.68 -9.42
C ILE A 269 11.32 0.44 -10.00
N SER A 270 12.61 0.52 -10.28
CA SER A 270 13.36 -0.55 -10.92
C SER A 270 13.50 -1.75 -9.98
N MET A 271 13.37 -2.96 -10.52
CA MET A 271 13.71 -4.20 -9.80
C MET A 271 15.15 -4.18 -9.27
N ARG A 272 16.07 -3.49 -9.96
CA ARG A 272 17.46 -3.30 -9.50
C ARG A 272 17.55 -2.52 -8.18
N ASN A 273 16.56 -1.66 -7.89
CA ASN A 273 16.48 -0.88 -6.66
C ASN A 273 15.52 -1.51 -5.62
N ARG A 274 15.11 -2.79 -5.78
CA ARG A 274 14.19 -3.50 -4.86
C ARG A 274 14.61 -3.38 -3.39
N MET A 275 15.91 -3.53 -3.09
CA MET A 275 16.43 -3.41 -1.72
C MET A 275 16.26 -2.00 -1.14
N GLU A 276 16.52 -0.97 -1.95
CA GLU A 276 16.35 0.44 -1.56
C GLU A 276 14.86 0.78 -1.37
N TYR A 277 14.01 0.25 -2.25
CA TYR A 277 12.55 0.35 -2.13
C TYR A 277 12.05 -0.20 -0.80
N TYR A 278 12.36 -1.46 -0.46
CA TYR A 278 11.95 -2.03 0.83
C TYR A 278 12.56 -1.31 2.03
N LYS A 279 13.81 -0.84 1.92
CA LYS A 279 14.43 -0.02 2.97
C LYS A 279 13.63 1.28 3.21
N SER A 280 13.17 1.93 2.15
CA SER A 280 12.35 3.15 2.26
C SER A 280 11.01 2.88 2.97
N LEU A 281 10.34 1.76 2.64
CA LEU A 281 9.12 1.33 3.32
C LEU A 281 9.35 1.07 4.81
N GLN A 282 10.42 0.35 5.14
CA GLN A 282 10.78 0.02 6.52
C GLN A 282 11.10 1.27 7.36
N GLU A 283 11.83 2.23 6.78
CA GLU A 283 12.20 3.46 7.48
C GLU A 283 10.97 4.31 7.78
N TYR A 284 10.09 4.47 6.77
CA TYR A 284 8.81 5.15 6.95
C TYR A 284 7.94 4.46 8.00
N GLN A 285 7.85 3.14 7.96
CA GLN A 285 7.07 2.37 8.93
C GLN A 285 7.60 2.52 10.36
N LYS A 286 8.93 2.51 10.56
CA LYS A 286 9.55 2.59 11.90
C LYS A 286 9.55 4.00 12.47
N LYS A 287 9.89 5.00 11.65
CA LYS A 287 10.19 6.37 12.09
C LYS A 287 9.19 7.41 11.58
N GLY A 288 8.37 7.08 10.59
CA GLY A 288 7.52 8.04 9.88
C GLY A 288 8.29 8.90 8.87
N ASP A 289 9.57 8.61 8.64
CA ASP A 289 10.44 9.41 7.77
C ASP A 289 10.19 9.07 6.29
N ILE A 290 9.71 10.07 5.53
CA ILE A 290 9.35 9.92 4.11
C ILE A 290 10.54 10.21 3.17
N LYS A 291 11.66 10.72 3.69
CA LYS A 291 12.79 11.21 2.91
C LYS A 291 13.31 10.16 1.93
N LEU A 292 13.57 8.94 2.39
CA LEU A 292 14.10 7.87 1.54
C LEU A 292 13.16 7.50 0.38
N THR A 293 11.84 7.54 0.61
CA THR A 293 10.86 7.28 -0.45
C THR A 293 10.88 8.39 -1.49
N VAL A 294 10.98 9.65 -1.08
CA VAL A 294 11.05 10.78 -2.01
C VAL A 294 12.36 10.75 -2.81
N GLU A 295 13.50 10.50 -2.15
CA GLU A 295 14.80 10.36 -2.80
C GLU A 295 14.79 9.24 -3.86
N LEU A 296 14.18 8.09 -3.53
CA LEU A 296 14.01 7.00 -4.47
C LEU A 296 13.14 7.41 -5.68
N ILE A 297 11.99 8.07 -5.46
CA ILE A 297 11.13 8.52 -6.56
C ILE A 297 11.88 9.46 -7.52
N LEU A 298 12.67 10.39 -6.98
CA LEU A 298 13.45 11.34 -7.78
C LEU A 298 14.59 10.65 -8.55
N LYS A 299 15.27 9.70 -7.92
CA LYS A 299 16.26 8.84 -8.58
C LYS A 299 15.62 8.09 -9.75
N GLU A 300 14.43 7.53 -9.56
CA GLU A 300 13.75 6.77 -10.60
C GLU A 300 13.19 7.64 -11.73
N TYR A 301 12.81 8.89 -11.47
CA TYR A 301 12.53 9.84 -12.56
C TYR A 301 13.76 10.10 -13.42
N LYS A 302 14.95 10.24 -12.81
CA LYS A 302 16.20 10.44 -13.56
C LYS A 302 16.52 9.21 -14.40
N ASN A 303 16.30 8.00 -13.87
CA ASN A 303 16.49 6.74 -14.61
C ASN A 303 15.51 6.63 -15.77
N LEU A 304 14.21 6.83 -15.51
CA LEU A 304 13.17 6.76 -16.53
C LEU A 304 13.41 7.78 -17.65
N LYS A 305 13.85 9.00 -17.32
CA LYS A 305 14.20 10.01 -18.33
C LYS A 305 15.30 9.53 -19.27
N LYS A 306 16.31 8.81 -18.77
CA LYS A 306 17.38 8.21 -19.59
C LYS A 306 16.83 7.08 -20.47
N GLU A 307 16.09 6.14 -19.89
CA GLU A 307 15.47 5.01 -20.63
C GLU A 307 14.57 5.50 -21.78
N LEU A 308 13.75 6.52 -21.53
CA LEU A 308 12.89 7.13 -22.55
C LEU A 308 13.66 7.99 -23.57
N GLY A 309 14.86 8.46 -23.23
CA GLY A 309 15.74 9.24 -24.11
C GLY A 309 16.55 8.36 -25.06
N ASP A 310 17.15 7.29 -24.53
CA ASP A 310 17.98 6.35 -25.29
C ASP A 310 17.16 5.58 -26.34
N HIS A 311 15.87 5.34 -26.07
CA HIS A 311 14.98 4.69 -27.03
C HIS A 311 14.76 5.52 -28.31
N LYS A 312 14.95 6.84 -28.28
CA LYS A 312 14.89 7.67 -29.49
C LYS A 312 16.05 7.36 -30.45
N ASN A 313 17.22 7.00 -29.92
CA ASN A 313 18.44 6.77 -30.70
C ASN A 313 18.56 5.34 -31.26
N LYS A 314 17.77 4.38 -30.77
CA LYS A 314 17.76 2.99 -31.28
C LYS A 314 16.80 2.74 -32.44
N LYS A 315 15.98 3.73 -32.81
CA LYS A 315 15.01 3.67 -33.93
C LYS A 315 15.39 4.57 -35.12
N MET A 316 16.53 5.26 -35.05
CA MET A 316 17.19 5.91 -36.20
C MET A 316 18.31 5.00 -36.70
#